data_AF-A0A9W4B3C2-F1
#
_entry.id   AF-A0A9W4B3C2-F1
#
_cell.length_a   1.000
_cell.length_b   1.000
_cell.length_c   1.000
_cell.angle_alpha   90.00
_cell.angle_beta   90.00
_cell.angle_gamma   90.00
#
_symmetry.space_group_name_H-M   'P 1'
#
loop_
_entity.id
_entity.type
_entity.pdbx_description
1 polymer ?
#
loop_
_entity_poly.entity_id
_entity_poly.type
_entity_poly.pdbx_seq_one_letter_code
_entity_poly.pdbx_strand_id
1 'polypeptide(L)'
;MSSANSVDEKVRAAMVQLIRGHAKDTALEQALLSITTSAVELIEGVDFADMLVMYEDEARSVAPTAPLAVELDSIQLRHQKGPCLDAAQDAVVIISSTDMREERRWPEFASAAVAAGVHGILSYRLIPQHQATGALNLFSQKPDSFDDSGKTMGALLATMATVAMMTAVREEQFETALASRDLIGQAKGILMNHYRVDADRAFEMLKHLSQNDNTPVRSIAQQIIDNF
;
A
#
# COMPACT_ATOMS: atom_id res chain seq x y z
N MET A 1 21.83 -24.85 31.71
CA MET A 1 22.31 -24.67 30.32
C MET A 1 21.16 -24.47 29.31
N SER A 2 20.03 -23.84 29.70
CA SER A 2 18.83 -23.74 28.82
C SER A 2 18.44 -22.31 28.42
N SER A 3 19.06 -21.26 28.97
CA SER A 3 18.67 -19.87 28.70
C SER A 3 19.38 -19.23 27.49
N ALA A 4 20.55 -19.74 27.09
CA ALA A 4 21.32 -19.19 25.97
C ALA A 4 20.66 -19.47 24.61
N ASN A 5 20.03 -20.64 24.44
CA ASN A 5 19.37 -21.05 23.19
C ASN A 5 18.11 -20.21 22.89
N SER A 6 17.40 -19.74 23.92
CA SER A 6 16.18 -18.93 23.77
C SER A 6 16.46 -17.49 23.33
N VAL A 7 17.62 -16.94 23.70
CA VAL A 7 18.00 -15.56 23.34
C VAL A 7 18.45 -15.52 21.88
N ASP A 8 19.24 -16.51 21.44
CA ASP A 8 19.67 -16.64 20.04
C ASP A 8 18.50 -16.86 19.08
N GLU A 9 17.50 -17.68 19.45
CA GLU A 9 16.29 -17.90 18.65
C GLU A 9 15.49 -16.60 18.46
N LYS A 10 15.36 -15.79 19.53
CA LYS A 10 14.65 -14.51 19.51
C LYS A 10 15.39 -13.44 18.70
N VAL A 11 16.72 -13.38 18.83
CA VAL A 11 17.56 -12.46 18.05
C VAL A 11 17.52 -12.84 16.57
N ARG A 12 17.58 -14.15 16.24
CA ARG A 12 17.47 -14.63 14.87
C ARG A 12 16.09 -14.37 14.26
N ALA A 13 15.02 -14.59 15.02
CA ALA A 13 13.65 -14.26 14.60
C ALA A 13 13.46 -12.75 14.37
N ALA A 14 14.02 -11.90 15.25
CA ALA A 14 14.00 -10.45 15.10
C ALA A 14 14.79 -10.00 13.86
N MET A 15 15.97 -10.58 13.60
CA MET A 15 16.76 -10.30 12.39
C MET A 15 16.05 -10.76 11.11
N VAL A 16 15.41 -11.93 11.12
CA VAL A 16 14.62 -12.43 9.97
C VAL A 16 13.40 -11.55 9.72
N GLN A 17 12.72 -11.06 10.77
CA GLN A 17 11.64 -10.08 10.63
C GLN A 17 12.14 -8.72 10.12
N LEU A 18 13.28 -8.22 10.60
CA LEU A 18 13.88 -6.97 10.11
C LEU A 18 14.22 -7.07 8.62
N ILE A 19 14.83 -8.18 8.19
CA ILE A 19 15.22 -8.41 6.79
C ILE A 19 13.99 -8.61 5.89
N ARG A 20 12.96 -9.36 6.33
CA ARG A 20 11.74 -9.60 5.54
C ARG A 20 10.79 -8.40 5.49
N GLY A 21 10.70 -7.63 6.58
CA GLY A 21 9.89 -6.41 6.63
C GLY A 21 10.50 -5.29 5.78
N HIS A 22 11.80 -5.01 5.92
CA HIS A 22 12.40 -3.86 5.23
C HIS A 22 12.71 -4.10 3.75
N ALA A 23 13.05 -5.32 3.31
CA ALA A 23 13.49 -5.52 1.93
C ALA A 23 12.37 -5.36 0.87
N LYS A 24 11.11 -5.60 1.23
CA LYS A 24 9.97 -5.49 0.32
C LYS A 24 9.31 -4.12 0.38
N ASP A 25 9.18 -3.57 1.59
CA ASP A 25 8.75 -2.19 1.82
C ASP A 25 9.67 -1.23 1.05
N THR A 26 10.99 -1.45 1.10
CA THR A 26 11.95 -0.64 0.35
C THR A 26 11.83 -0.72 -1.17
N ALA A 27 11.45 -1.87 -1.76
CA ALA A 27 11.38 -1.99 -3.22
C ALA A 27 10.17 -1.25 -3.81
N LEU A 28 8.99 -1.41 -3.18
CA LEU A 28 7.81 -0.64 -3.55
C LEU A 28 8.04 0.84 -3.26
N GLU A 29 8.54 1.21 -2.08
CA GLU A 29 8.84 2.60 -1.72
C GLU A 29 9.82 3.24 -2.71
N GLN A 30 10.87 2.54 -3.13
CA GLN A 30 11.82 3.02 -4.14
C GLN A 30 11.15 3.19 -5.51
N ALA A 31 10.29 2.27 -5.93
CA ALA A 31 9.55 2.38 -7.17
C ALA A 31 8.62 3.61 -7.16
N LEU A 32 7.86 3.79 -6.08
CA LEU A 32 6.96 4.94 -5.92
C LEU A 32 7.74 6.26 -5.86
N LEU A 33 8.86 6.31 -5.13
CA LEU A 33 9.74 7.48 -5.08
C LEU A 33 10.37 7.80 -6.44
N SER A 34 10.77 6.78 -7.20
CA SER A 34 11.26 6.99 -8.56
C SER A 34 10.17 7.60 -9.45
N ILE A 35 8.91 7.18 -9.29
CA ILE A 35 7.78 7.70 -10.08
C ILE A 35 7.50 9.17 -9.73
N THR A 36 7.44 9.52 -8.44
CA THR A 36 7.20 10.92 -8.03
C THR A 36 8.36 11.82 -8.43
N THR A 37 9.60 11.34 -8.31
CA THR A 37 10.79 12.07 -8.79
C THR A 37 10.75 12.27 -10.30
N SER A 38 10.42 11.24 -11.09
CA SER A 38 10.26 11.38 -12.54
C SER A 38 9.12 12.33 -12.91
N ALA A 39 8.06 12.44 -12.12
CA ALA A 39 7.00 13.43 -12.37
C ALA A 39 7.56 14.85 -12.30
N VAL A 40 8.37 15.15 -11.29
CA VAL A 40 9.03 16.46 -11.12
C VAL A 40 10.04 16.73 -12.24
N GLU A 41 10.79 15.71 -12.68
CA GLU A 41 11.81 15.86 -13.71
C GLU A 41 11.26 15.99 -15.14
N LEU A 42 10.16 15.29 -15.44
CA LEU A 42 9.65 15.13 -16.82
C LEU A 42 8.47 16.04 -17.15
N ILE A 43 7.74 16.54 -16.15
CA ILE A 43 6.52 17.32 -16.35
C ILE A 43 6.82 18.79 -16.05
N GLU A 44 6.87 19.61 -17.09
CA GLU A 44 6.99 21.05 -16.93
C GLU A 44 5.83 21.59 -16.07
N GLY A 45 6.18 22.43 -15.08
CA GLY A 45 5.20 23.02 -14.17
C GLY A 45 4.92 22.21 -12.90
N VAL A 46 5.46 20.99 -12.75
CA VAL A 46 5.43 20.23 -11.48
C VAL A 46 6.65 20.62 -10.64
N ASP A 47 6.40 21.21 -9.47
CA ASP A 47 7.47 21.60 -8.54
C ASP A 47 7.74 20.51 -7.50
N PHE A 48 6.71 19.76 -7.12
CA PHE A 48 6.84 18.60 -6.22
C PHE A 48 5.64 17.67 -6.38
N ALA A 49 5.77 16.47 -5.84
CA ALA A 49 4.79 15.40 -5.97
C ALA A 49 4.81 14.49 -4.73
N ASP A 50 3.70 13.80 -4.51
CA ASP A 50 3.58 12.70 -3.56
C ASP A 50 2.55 11.67 -4.04
N MET A 51 2.32 10.64 -3.23
CA MET A 51 1.16 9.78 -3.37
C MET A 51 0.49 9.60 -2.02
N LEU A 52 -0.84 9.63 -1.99
CA LEU A 52 -1.60 9.18 -0.83
C LEU A 52 -2.13 7.78 -1.12
N VAL A 53 -1.90 6.85 -0.21
CA VAL A 53 -2.37 5.46 -0.32
C VAL A 53 -3.26 5.14 0.86
N MET A 54 -4.40 4.48 0.59
CA MET A 54 -5.24 3.89 1.63
C MET A 54 -4.79 2.45 1.91
N TYR A 55 -4.46 2.15 3.16
CA TYR A 55 -4.11 0.82 3.64
C TYR A 55 -4.82 0.57 4.98
N GLU A 56 -5.58 -0.53 5.09
CA GLU A 56 -6.34 -0.88 6.31
C GLU A 56 -7.16 0.29 6.90
N ASP A 57 -7.88 1.02 6.04
CA ASP A 57 -8.67 2.22 6.37
C ASP A 57 -7.86 3.45 6.84
N GLU A 58 -6.53 3.38 6.84
CA GLU A 58 -5.65 4.51 7.10
C GLU A 58 -5.08 5.11 5.81
N ALA A 59 -5.16 6.43 5.69
CA ALA A 59 -4.52 7.17 4.62
C ALA A 59 -3.07 7.51 5.01
N ARG A 60 -2.12 7.23 4.11
CA ARG A 60 -0.70 7.54 4.32
C ARG A 60 -0.11 8.24 3.10
N SER A 61 0.60 9.34 3.36
CA SER A 61 1.43 10.01 2.36
C SER A 61 2.71 9.21 2.18
N VAL A 62 3.04 8.86 0.94
CA VAL A 62 4.21 8.07 0.55
C VAL A 62 4.94 8.73 -0.61
N ALA A 63 6.23 8.42 -0.73
CA ALA A 63 7.08 8.93 -1.81
C ALA A 63 7.07 10.47 -2.01
N PRO A 64 7.03 11.31 -0.95
CA PRO A 64 7.03 12.76 -1.14
C PRO A 64 8.38 13.25 -1.68
N THR A 65 8.35 14.13 -2.67
CA THR A 65 9.56 14.81 -3.18
C THR A 65 9.87 16.12 -2.45
N ALA A 66 8.94 16.60 -1.63
CA ALA A 66 9.12 17.78 -0.79
C ALA A 66 8.37 17.64 0.55
N PRO A 67 8.89 18.19 1.67
CA PRO A 67 8.18 18.21 2.96
C PRO A 67 6.80 18.86 2.89
N LEU A 68 6.64 19.87 2.02
CA LEU A 68 5.39 20.58 1.82
C LEU A 68 4.26 19.66 1.31
N ALA A 69 4.57 18.62 0.54
CA ALA A 69 3.57 17.66 0.06
C ALA A 69 2.90 16.95 1.24
N VAL A 70 3.70 16.48 2.20
CA VAL A 70 3.23 15.84 3.45
C VAL A 70 2.39 16.78 4.31
N GLU A 71 2.78 18.06 4.38
CA GLU A 71 2.01 19.07 5.10
C GLU A 71 0.62 19.27 4.49
N LEU A 72 0.54 19.36 3.16
CA LEU A 72 -0.72 19.50 2.42
C LEU A 72 -1.62 18.27 2.57
N ASP A 73 -1.05 17.07 2.51
CA ASP A 73 -1.79 15.83 2.81
C ASP A 73 -2.37 15.84 4.21
N SER A 74 -1.61 16.29 5.21
CA SER A 74 -2.10 16.37 6.59
C SER A 74 -3.34 17.28 6.73
N ILE A 75 -3.44 18.31 5.90
CA ILE A 75 -4.60 19.23 5.87
C ILE A 75 -5.81 18.51 5.26
N GLN A 76 -5.63 17.82 4.13
CA GLN A 76 -6.71 17.03 3.50
C GLN A 76 -7.29 16.00 4.47
N LEU A 77 -6.41 15.28 5.18
CA LEU A 77 -6.79 14.27 6.16
C LEU A 77 -7.47 14.87 7.39
N ARG A 78 -6.99 16.01 7.89
CA ARG A 78 -7.62 16.70 9.03
C ARG A 78 -9.03 17.16 8.72
N HIS A 79 -9.25 17.68 7.51
CA HIS A 79 -10.54 18.19 7.07
C HIS A 79 -11.42 17.12 6.41
N GLN A 80 -10.89 15.91 6.21
CA GLN A 80 -11.55 14.81 5.48
C GLN A 80 -12.08 15.27 4.10
N LYS A 81 -11.36 16.20 3.47
CA LYS A 81 -11.78 16.85 2.24
C LYS A 81 -10.57 17.42 1.51
N GLY A 82 -10.45 17.11 0.22
CA GLY A 82 -9.34 17.59 -0.59
C GLY A 82 -9.21 16.87 -1.92
N PRO A 83 -8.42 17.42 -2.85
CA PRO A 83 -8.26 16.88 -4.20
C PRO A 83 -7.83 15.42 -4.25
N CYS A 84 -6.94 15.02 -3.35
CA CYS A 84 -6.43 13.66 -3.28
C CYS A 84 -7.48 12.66 -2.77
N LEU A 85 -8.29 13.06 -1.78
CA LEU A 85 -9.36 12.23 -1.24
C LEU A 85 -10.49 12.07 -2.26
N ASP A 86 -10.85 13.16 -2.94
CA ASP A 86 -11.83 13.14 -4.02
C ASP A 86 -11.34 12.23 -5.17
N ALA A 87 -10.06 12.33 -5.56
CA ALA A 87 -9.47 11.45 -6.58
C ALA A 87 -9.49 9.97 -6.16
N ALA A 88 -9.29 9.66 -4.88
CA ALA A 88 -9.33 8.29 -4.37
C ALA A 88 -10.76 7.72 -4.32
N GLN A 89 -11.77 8.55 -4.06
CA GLN A 89 -13.16 8.13 -3.84
C GLN A 89 -14.02 8.14 -5.13
N ASP A 90 -13.85 9.14 -5.99
CA ASP A 90 -14.73 9.36 -7.14
C ASP A 90 -14.39 8.48 -8.36
N ALA A 91 -15.37 8.25 -9.23
CA ALA A 91 -15.20 7.58 -10.53
C ALA A 91 -14.38 8.40 -11.55
N VAL A 92 -13.88 9.57 -11.15
CA VAL A 92 -13.11 10.48 -12.01
C VAL A 92 -11.63 10.11 -11.93
N VAL A 93 -11.01 9.88 -13.09
CA VAL A 93 -9.60 9.42 -13.19
C VAL A 93 -8.60 10.51 -12.80
N ILE A 94 -8.96 11.78 -13.00
CA ILE A 94 -8.10 12.95 -12.76
C ILE A 94 -8.92 14.08 -12.14
N ILE A 95 -8.51 14.52 -10.96
CA ILE A 95 -8.95 15.76 -10.33
C ILE A 95 -7.89 16.82 -10.62
N SER A 96 -8.31 18.02 -11.01
CA SER A 96 -7.39 19.12 -11.31
C SER A 96 -7.91 20.45 -10.81
N SER A 97 -7.00 21.34 -10.47
CA SER A 97 -7.27 22.76 -10.23
C SER A 97 -6.07 23.56 -10.70
N THR A 98 -6.31 24.52 -11.59
CA THR A 98 -5.23 25.31 -12.21
C THR A 98 -4.86 26.54 -11.40
N ASP A 99 -5.71 26.96 -10.46
CA ASP A 99 -5.41 28.02 -9.50
C ASP A 99 -6.19 27.84 -8.18
N MET A 100 -5.45 27.51 -7.11
CA MET A 100 -6.00 27.35 -5.75
C MET A 100 -6.67 28.61 -5.21
N ARG A 101 -6.37 29.80 -5.75
CA ARG A 101 -7.03 31.05 -5.32
C ARG A 101 -8.51 31.09 -5.72
N GLU A 102 -8.86 30.39 -6.79
CA GLU A 102 -10.22 30.32 -7.32
C GLU A 102 -10.94 29.02 -6.92
N GLU A 103 -10.25 28.12 -6.21
CA GLU A 103 -10.79 26.80 -5.85
C GLU A 103 -11.86 26.91 -4.75
N ARG A 104 -13.07 26.42 -5.04
CA ARG A 104 -14.22 26.46 -4.14
C ARG A 104 -14.62 25.09 -3.60
N ARG A 105 -14.16 24.00 -4.22
CA ARG A 105 -14.49 22.63 -3.80
C ARG A 105 -13.84 22.31 -2.45
N TRP A 106 -12.63 22.79 -2.20
CA TRP A 106 -11.84 22.51 -1.00
C TRP A 106 -11.34 23.79 -0.32
N PRO A 107 -12.20 24.62 0.31
CA PRO A 107 -11.82 25.94 0.80
C PRO A 107 -10.65 25.94 1.80
N GLU A 108 -10.64 24.99 2.74
CA GLU A 108 -9.62 24.86 3.77
C GLU A 108 -8.27 24.43 3.18
N PHE A 109 -8.29 23.45 2.27
CA PHE A 109 -7.10 23.01 1.55
C PHE A 109 -6.56 24.12 0.64
N ALA A 110 -7.42 24.76 -0.15
CA ALA A 110 -7.06 25.83 -1.06
C ALA A 110 -6.41 27.00 -0.31
N SER A 111 -6.97 27.43 0.83
CA SER A 111 -6.40 28.48 1.66
C SER A 111 -5.00 28.12 2.16
N ALA A 112 -4.78 26.87 2.57
CA ALA A 112 -3.48 26.42 3.06
C ALA A 112 -2.45 26.26 1.93
N ALA A 113 -2.87 25.71 0.79
CA ALA A 113 -2.06 25.61 -0.42
C ALA A 113 -1.58 26.98 -0.88
N VAL A 114 -2.48 27.97 -1.00
CA VAL A 114 -2.12 29.35 -1.36
C VAL A 114 -1.17 29.97 -0.35
N ALA A 115 -1.39 29.78 0.95
CA ALA A 115 -0.50 30.28 1.99
C ALA A 115 0.91 29.67 1.91
N ALA A 116 1.02 28.44 1.41
CA ALA A 116 2.28 27.74 1.17
C ALA A 116 2.89 28.00 -0.23
N GLY A 117 2.27 28.87 -1.04
CA GLY A 117 2.75 29.20 -2.40
C GLY A 117 2.39 28.19 -3.47
N VAL A 118 1.38 27.35 -3.24
CA VAL A 118 0.89 26.33 -4.18
C VAL A 118 -0.37 26.83 -4.87
N HIS A 119 -0.34 26.78 -6.20
CA HIS A 119 -1.37 27.34 -7.06
C HIS A 119 -2.00 26.27 -7.96
N GLY A 120 -1.25 25.27 -8.42
CA GLY A 120 -1.80 24.19 -9.23
C GLY A 120 -1.78 22.84 -8.51
N ILE A 121 -2.78 22.00 -8.77
CA ILE A 121 -2.71 20.58 -8.45
C ILE A 121 -3.31 19.70 -9.56
N LEU A 122 -2.69 18.54 -9.77
CA LEU A 122 -3.28 17.38 -10.45
C LEU A 122 -3.24 16.19 -9.51
N SER A 123 -4.38 15.52 -9.33
CA SER A 123 -4.50 14.30 -8.54
C SER A 123 -5.05 13.19 -9.43
N TYR A 124 -4.25 12.15 -9.64
CA TYR A 124 -4.59 10.99 -10.47
C TYR A 124 -4.98 9.84 -9.59
N ARG A 125 -6.13 9.24 -9.86
CA ARG A 125 -6.54 8.04 -9.13
C ARG A 125 -5.60 6.87 -9.41
N LEU A 126 -5.16 6.21 -8.34
CA LEU A 126 -4.47 4.93 -8.38
C LEU A 126 -5.48 3.82 -8.14
N ILE A 127 -5.54 2.85 -9.05
CA ILE A 127 -6.54 1.76 -9.04
C ILE A 127 -5.86 0.38 -8.92
N PRO A 128 -5.16 0.08 -7.80
CA PRO A 128 -4.84 -1.31 -7.48
C PRO A 128 -6.13 -2.14 -7.41
N GLN A 129 -6.11 -3.36 -7.95
CA GLN A 129 -7.30 -4.24 -8.01
C GLN A 129 -8.07 -4.31 -6.68
N HIS A 130 -9.32 -3.80 -6.69
CA HIS A 130 -10.41 -3.99 -5.74
C HIS A 130 -10.20 -3.75 -4.22
N GLN A 131 -9.02 -3.32 -3.73
CA GLN A 131 -8.83 -3.17 -2.27
C GLN A 131 -8.06 -1.94 -1.77
N ALA A 132 -7.15 -1.35 -2.57
CA ALA A 132 -6.46 -0.13 -2.18
C ALA A 132 -6.77 0.98 -3.18
N THR A 133 -7.29 2.09 -2.70
CA THR A 133 -7.47 3.33 -3.49
C THR A 133 -6.39 4.31 -3.06
N GLY A 134 -5.74 4.96 -4.02
CA GLY A 134 -4.80 6.03 -3.72
C GLY A 134 -4.87 7.13 -4.76
N ALA A 135 -4.03 8.14 -4.61
CA ALA A 135 -3.82 9.13 -5.66
C ALA A 135 -2.34 9.48 -5.79
N LEU A 136 -1.89 9.75 -7.02
CA LEU A 136 -0.66 10.46 -7.33
C LEU A 136 -0.99 11.95 -7.40
N ASN A 137 -0.34 12.79 -6.59
CA ASN A 137 -0.56 14.22 -6.58
C ASN A 137 0.66 14.96 -7.11
N LEU A 138 0.43 15.89 -8.04
CA LEU A 138 1.43 16.74 -8.65
C LEU A 138 1.07 18.19 -8.34
N PHE A 139 2.01 18.92 -7.76
CA PHE A 139 1.80 20.28 -7.26
C PHE A 139 2.60 21.29 -8.07
N SER A 140 2.02 22.47 -8.29
CA SER A 140 2.66 23.59 -8.94
C SER A 140 2.61 24.85 -8.08
N GLN A 141 3.70 25.59 -8.06
CA GLN A 141 3.82 26.93 -7.48
C GLN A 141 3.40 28.03 -8.45
N LYS A 142 3.00 27.68 -9.67
CA LYS A 142 2.50 28.62 -10.67
C LYS A 142 1.06 28.25 -11.04
N PRO A 143 0.18 29.23 -11.25
CA PRO A 143 -1.14 28.96 -11.81
C PRO A 143 -1.00 28.46 -13.27
N ASP A 144 -2.01 27.73 -13.75
CA ASP A 144 -2.16 27.31 -15.15
C ASP A 144 -0.92 26.59 -15.75
N SER A 145 -0.24 25.80 -14.92
CA SER A 145 1.07 25.22 -15.26
C SER A 145 1.02 23.84 -15.92
N PHE A 146 -0.16 23.23 -16.03
CA PHE A 146 -0.31 21.89 -16.58
C PHE A 146 -0.97 21.91 -17.97
N ASP A 147 -0.16 21.67 -19.00
CA ASP A 147 -0.64 21.44 -20.35
C ASP A 147 -1.13 19.99 -20.55
N ASP A 148 -1.66 19.69 -21.74
CA ASP A 148 -2.20 18.36 -22.04
C ASP A 148 -1.10 17.28 -22.12
N SER A 149 0.12 17.66 -22.46
CA SER A 149 1.28 16.76 -22.48
C SER A 149 1.64 16.32 -21.07
N GLY A 150 1.76 17.27 -20.14
CA GLY A 150 2.00 17.02 -18.73
C GLY A 150 0.88 16.22 -18.09
N LYS A 151 -0.38 16.51 -18.44
CA LYS A 151 -1.52 15.70 -17.98
C LYS A 151 -1.43 14.24 -18.43
N THR A 152 -1.01 14.02 -19.67
CA THR A 152 -0.82 12.68 -20.26
C THR A 152 0.32 11.94 -19.58
N MET A 153 1.45 12.61 -19.35
CA MET A 153 2.60 12.03 -18.64
C MET A 153 2.22 11.64 -17.20
N GLY A 154 1.49 12.50 -16.48
CA GLY A 154 1.00 12.19 -15.14
C GLY A 154 0.11 10.95 -15.09
N ALA A 155 -0.75 10.75 -16.10
CA ALA A 155 -1.58 9.55 -16.21
C ALA A 155 -0.77 8.27 -16.45
N LEU A 156 0.30 8.35 -17.24
CA LEU A 156 1.23 7.23 -17.46
C LEU A 156 1.96 6.86 -16.16
N LEU A 157 2.46 7.86 -15.43
CA LEU A 157 3.12 7.67 -14.13
C LEU A 157 2.17 7.09 -13.08
N ALA A 158 0.91 7.56 -13.03
CA ALA A 158 -0.13 6.98 -12.17
C ALA A 158 -0.42 5.50 -12.52
N THR A 159 -0.39 5.16 -13.81
CA THR A 159 -0.54 3.77 -14.27
C THR A 159 0.64 2.92 -13.81
N MET A 160 1.87 3.42 -13.91
CA MET A 160 3.06 2.72 -13.41
C MET A 160 2.99 2.49 -11.90
N ALA A 161 2.57 3.51 -11.14
CA ALA A 161 2.40 3.40 -9.68
C ALA A 161 1.35 2.34 -9.32
N THR A 162 0.23 2.33 -10.04
CA THR A 162 -0.81 1.31 -9.89
C THR A 162 -0.26 -0.10 -10.14
N VAL A 163 0.53 -0.30 -11.20
CA VAL A 163 1.16 -1.60 -11.50
C VAL A 163 2.17 -2.01 -10.44
N ALA A 164 2.99 -1.09 -9.94
CA ALA A 164 3.94 -1.35 -8.86
C ALA A 164 3.21 -1.81 -7.58
N MET A 165 2.15 -1.09 -7.18
CA MET A 165 1.32 -1.46 -6.03
C MET A 165 0.66 -2.84 -6.22
N MET A 166 0.10 -3.12 -7.40
CA MET A 166 -0.49 -4.43 -7.70
C MET A 166 0.52 -5.57 -7.63
N THR A 167 1.76 -5.32 -8.05
CA THR A 167 2.84 -6.31 -8.02
C THR A 167 3.21 -6.63 -6.57
N ALA A 168 3.37 -5.62 -5.73
CA ALA A 168 3.65 -5.79 -4.30
C ALA A 168 2.55 -6.60 -3.58
N VAL A 169 1.28 -6.26 -3.81
CA VAL A 169 0.14 -7.01 -3.23
C VAL A 169 0.15 -8.47 -3.70
N ARG A 170 0.42 -8.72 -4.98
CA ARG A 170 0.48 -10.10 -5.50
C ARG A 170 1.62 -10.89 -4.89
N GLU A 171 2.78 -10.29 -4.71
CA GLU A 171 3.92 -10.91 -4.04
C GLU A 171 3.61 -11.24 -2.58
N GLU A 172 2.96 -10.34 -1.85
CA GLU A 172 2.51 -10.57 -0.47
C GLU A 172 1.50 -11.72 -0.38
N GLN A 173 0.50 -11.74 -1.27
CA GLN A 173 -0.49 -12.82 -1.34
C GLN A 173 0.15 -14.16 -1.69
N PHE A 174 1.11 -14.18 -2.62
CA PHE A 174 1.83 -15.39 -3.01
C PHE A 174 2.64 -15.96 -1.84
N GLU A 175 3.35 -15.11 -1.11
CA GLU A 175 4.14 -15.49 0.06
C GLU A 175 3.26 -16.00 1.20
N THR A 176 2.12 -15.33 1.42
CA THR A 176 1.10 -15.78 2.39
C THR A 176 0.56 -17.16 2.00
N ALA A 177 0.35 -17.42 0.70
CA ALA A 177 -0.10 -18.71 0.20
C ALA A 177 0.97 -19.81 0.37
N LEU A 178 2.25 -19.50 0.13
CA LEU A 178 3.36 -20.41 0.38
C LEU A 178 3.49 -20.76 1.86
N ALA A 179 3.48 -19.75 2.75
CA ALA A 179 3.52 -19.96 4.19
C ALA A 179 2.34 -20.82 4.68
N SER A 180 1.13 -20.57 4.15
CA SER A 180 -0.06 -21.39 4.42
C SER A 180 0.13 -22.84 3.98
N ARG A 181 0.69 -23.07 2.78
CA ARG A 181 0.97 -24.41 2.27
C ARG A 181 1.95 -25.18 3.15
N ASP A 182 3.00 -24.52 3.63
CA ASP A 182 4.00 -25.14 4.50
C ASP A 182 3.39 -25.55 5.86
N LEU A 183 2.60 -24.67 6.48
CA LEU A 183 1.87 -24.98 7.72
C LEU A 183 0.87 -26.12 7.54
N ILE A 184 0.09 -26.09 6.46
CA ILE A 184 -0.87 -27.16 6.14
C ILE A 184 -0.13 -28.48 5.91
N GLY A 185 1.01 -28.47 5.23
CA GLY A 185 1.84 -29.66 5.02
C GLY A 185 2.34 -30.27 6.34
N GLN A 186 2.83 -29.44 7.26
CA GLN A 186 3.29 -29.87 8.59
C GLN A 186 2.14 -30.47 9.41
N ALA A 187 1.00 -29.77 9.51
CA ALA A 187 -0.17 -30.27 10.22
C ALA A 187 -0.70 -31.58 9.61
N LYS A 188 -0.73 -31.71 8.27
CA LYS A 188 -1.05 -32.98 7.60
C LYS A 188 -0.10 -34.10 8.05
N GLY A 189 1.21 -33.84 8.10
CA GLY A 189 2.20 -34.82 8.55
C GLY A 189 1.97 -35.29 10.00
N ILE A 190 1.66 -34.35 10.91
CA ILE A 190 1.31 -34.65 12.31
C ILE A 190 0.06 -35.55 12.36
N LEU A 191 -1.01 -35.16 11.66
CA LEU A 191 -2.26 -35.93 11.62
C LEU A 191 -2.08 -37.31 11.00
N MET A 192 -1.32 -37.43 9.90
CA MET A 192 -0.98 -38.70 9.27
C MET A 192 -0.28 -39.63 10.26
N ASN A 193 0.71 -39.12 11.00
CA ASN A 193 1.43 -39.94 11.97
C ASN A 193 0.58 -40.32 13.17
N HIS A 194 -0.19 -39.36 13.72
CA HIS A 194 -0.98 -39.56 14.94
C HIS A 194 -2.19 -40.47 14.70
N TYR A 195 -2.96 -40.21 13.65
CA TYR A 195 -4.18 -40.95 13.32
C TYR A 195 -3.96 -42.13 12.37
N ARG A 196 -2.71 -42.35 11.91
CA ARG A 196 -2.33 -43.41 10.96
C ARG A 196 -3.16 -43.38 9.68
N VAL A 197 -3.36 -42.19 9.14
CA VAL A 197 -4.10 -41.95 7.89
C VAL A 197 -3.18 -41.46 6.79
N ASP A 198 -3.63 -41.57 5.55
CA ASP A 198 -2.92 -40.99 4.41
C ASP A 198 -3.09 -39.46 4.34
N ALA A 199 -2.36 -38.85 3.39
CA ALA A 199 -2.33 -37.42 3.23
C ALA A 199 -3.68 -36.83 2.78
N ASP A 200 -4.49 -37.59 2.03
CA ASP A 200 -5.79 -37.11 1.55
C ASP A 200 -6.78 -37.07 2.71
N ARG A 201 -6.82 -38.12 3.52
CA ARG A 201 -7.68 -38.18 4.70
C ARG A 201 -7.27 -37.15 5.75
N ALA A 202 -5.98 -36.94 5.98
CA ALA A 202 -5.50 -35.88 6.88
C ALA A 202 -5.92 -34.47 6.42
N PHE A 203 -5.92 -34.21 5.11
CA PHE A 203 -6.37 -32.92 4.59
C PHE A 203 -7.89 -32.74 4.70
N GLU A 204 -8.68 -33.80 4.48
CA GLU A 204 -10.12 -33.77 4.71
C GLU A 204 -10.45 -33.52 6.20
N MET A 205 -9.65 -34.03 7.13
CA MET A 205 -9.79 -33.70 8.56
C MET A 205 -9.57 -32.20 8.82
N LEU A 206 -8.54 -31.59 8.24
CA LEU A 206 -8.29 -30.14 8.35
C LEU A 206 -9.45 -29.31 7.79
N LYS A 207 -10.00 -29.71 6.63
CA LYS A 207 -11.18 -29.07 6.03
C LYS A 207 -12.41 -29.17 6.93
N HIS A 208 -12.67 -30.36 7.49
CA HIS A 208 -13.80 -30.56 8.38
C HIS A 208 -13.72 -29.68 9.63
N LEU A 209 -12.54 -29.59 10.25
CA LEU A 209 -12.31 -28.70 11.40
C LEU A 209 -12.49 -27.23 11.02
N SER A 210 -11.93 -26.81 9.88
CA SER A 210 -12.08 -25.45 9.36
C SER A 210 -13.55 -25.06 9.13
N GLN A 211 -14.36 -25.97 8.57
CA GLN A 211 -15.78 -25.74 8.31
C GLN A 211 -16.62 -25.70 9.59
N ASN A 212 -16.35 -26.60 10.54
CA ASN A 212 -17.09 -26.65 11.81
C ASN A 212 -16.87 -25.38 12.64
N ASP A 213 -15.64 -24.87 12.65
CA ASP A 213 -15.24 -23.73 13.49
C ASP A 213 -15.26 -22.39 12.72
N ASN A 214 -15.72 -22.38 11.47
CA ASN A 214 -15.69 -21.24 10.54
C ASN A 214 -14.34 -20.48 10.56
N THR A 215 -13.26 -21.25 10.64
CA THR A 215 -11.89 -20.75 10.85
C THR A 215 -11.03 -21.14 9.65
N PRO A 216 -10.18 -20.25 9.10
CA PRO A 216 -9.34 -20.58 7.96
C PRO A 216 -8.46 -21.82 8.19
N VAL A 217 -8.34 -22.69 7.17
CA VAL A 217 -7.54 -23.94 7.24
C VAL A 217 -6.12 -23.69 7.75
N ARG A 218 -5.49 -22.57 7.36
CA ARG A 218 -4.14 -22.19 7.84
C ARG A 218 -4.07 -22.02 9.36
N SER A 219 -5.13 -21.48 9.96
CA SER A 219 -5.20 -21.23 11.40
C SER A 219 -5.44 -22.52 12.16
N ILE A 220 -6.26 -23.43 11.63
CA ILE A 220 -6.40 -24.80 12.16
C ILE A 220 -5.07 -25.55 12.08
N ALA A 221 -4.36 -25.44 10.96
CA ALA A 221 -3.05 -26.07 10.80
C ALA A 221 -2.05 -25.55 11.85
N GLN A 222 -2.01 -24.24 12.10
CA GLN A 222 -1.18 -23.66 13.16
C GLN A 222 -1.57 -24.19 14.54
N GLN A 223 -2.86 -24.22 14.87
CA GLN A 223 -3.34 -24.76 16.16
C GLN A 223 -2.93 -26.22 16.36
N ILE A 224 -2.93 -27.04 15.30
CA ILE A 224 -2.45 -28.43 15.38
C ILE A 224 -0.95 -28.46 15.61
N ILE A 225 -0.17 -27.63 14.95
CA ILE A 225 1.28 -27.56 15.16
C ILE A 225 1.62 -27.14 16.60
N ASP A 226 0.87 -26.18 17.16
CA ASP A 226 1.14 -25.65 18.50
C ASP A 226 0.74 -26.61 19.64
N ASN A 227 -0.20 -27.53 19.37
CA ASN A 227 -0.79 -28.42 20.39
C ASN A 227 -0.27 -29.87 20.35
N PHE A 228 0.71 -30.17 19.49
CA PHE A 228 1.34 -31.49 19.35
C PHE A 228 2.85 -31.42 19.57
#